data_AF-A0A9D1RLU6-F1
#
_entry.id   AF-A0A9D1RLU6-F1
#
_cell.length_a   1.000
_cell.length_b   1.000
_cell.length_c   1.000
_cell.angle_alpha   90.00
_cell.angle_beta   90.00
_cell.angle_gamma   90.00
#
_symmetry.space_group_name_H-M   'P 1'
#
loop_
_entity.id
_entity.type
_entity.pdbx_description
1 polymer ?
#
loop_
_entity_poly.entity_id
_entity_poly.type
_entity_poly.pdbx_seq_one_letter_code
_entity_poly.pdbx_strand_id
1 'polypeptide(L)' 'MDIGGLGDKAKKAAGENRDKIEKTAGDAIDKANLGEKGDKAKDALKSGLDKLSDK' A
#
# COMPACT_ATOMS: atom_id res chain seq x y z
N MET A 1 -10.05 18.77 -15.64
CA MET A 1 -9.72 17.42 -15.15
C MET A 1 -9.73 17.47 -13.65
N ASP A 2 -10.81 16.98 -13.06
CA ASP A 2 -11.02 17.00 -11.62
C ASP A 2 -10.05 16.04 -10.92
N ILE A 3 -9.12 16.60 -10.15
CA ILE A 3 -8.17 15.86 -9.30
C ILE A 3 -8.92 14.93 -8.33
N GLY A 4 -10.16 15.28 -7.97
CA GLY A 4 -11.02 14.51 -7.06
C GLY A 4 -11.42 13.14 -7.62
N GLY A 5 -11.71 13.03 -8.92
CA GLY A 5 -12.07 11.75 -9.55
C GLY A 5 -10.89 10.80 -9.74
N LEU A 6 -9.66 11.33 -9.80
CA LEU A 6 -8.44 10.53 -9.90
C LEU A 6 -8.06 9.92 -8.55
N GLY A 7 -8.22 10.69 -7.47
CA GLY A 7 -8.01 10.22 -6.09
C GLY A 7 -8.98 9.10 -5.71
N ASP A 8 -10.26 9.23 -6.05
CA ASP A 8 -11.28 8.20 -5.80
C ASP A 8 -11.00 6.91 -6.58
N LYS A 9 -10.62 7.01 -7.86
CA LYS A 9 -10.22 5.83 -8.64
C LYS A 9 -8.96 5.17 -8.08
N ALA A 10 -7.99 5.96 -7.63
CA ALA A 10 -6.77 5.43 -7.01
C ALA A 10 -7.06 4.74 -5.67
N LYS A 11 -7.91 5.33 -4.81
CA LYS A 11 -8.40 4.69 -3.58
C LYS A 11 -9.10 3.37 -3.89
N LYS A 12 -10.03 3.38 -4.84
CA LYS A 12 -10.80 2.19 -5.21
C LYS A 12 -9.91 1.08 -5.78
N ALA A 13 -9.00 1.44 -6.70
CA ALA A 13 -8.03 0.50 -7.27
C ALA A 13 -7.04 -0.02 -6.23
N ALA A 14 -6.63 0.81 -5.26
CA ALA A 14 -5.77 0.39 -4.15
C ALA A 14 -6.50 -0.51 -3.16
N GLY A 15 -7.80 -0.29 -2.91
CA GLY A 15 -8.64 -1.19 -2.12
C GLY A 15 -8.85 -2.54 -2.81
N GLU A 16 -9.19 -2.53 -4.10
CA GLU A 16 -9.39 -3.76 -4.89
C GLU A 16 -8.08 -4.56 -5.10
N ASN A 17 -6.94 -3.88 -5.20
CA ASN A 17 -5.64 -4.51 -5.34
C ASN A 17 -4.82 -4.51 -4.03
N ARG A 18 -5.44 -4.23 -2.88
CA ARG A 18 -4.74 -4.09 -1.59
C ARG A 18 -3.88 -5.31 -1.30
N ASP A 19 -4.46 -6.51 -1.44
CA ASP A 19 -3.75 -7.77 -1.24
C ASP A 19 -2.56 -7.94 -2.19
N LYS A 20 -2.68 -7.51 -3.46
CA LYS A 20 -1.57 -7.57 -4.43
C LYS A 20 -0.48 -6.56 -4.08
N ILE A 21 -0.84 -5.35 -3.66
CA ILE A 21 0.11 -4.31 -3.28
C ILE A 21 0.83 -4.73 -1.99
N GLU A 22 0.09 -5.19 -0.99
CA GLU A 22 0.63 -5.67 0.28
C GLU A 22 1.59 -6.84 0.06
N LYS A 23 1.20 -7.81 -0.77
CA LYS A 23 2.05 -8.96 -1.10
C LYS A 23 3.29 -8.55 -1.90
N THR A 24 3.14 -7.73 -2.95
CA THR A 24 4.27 -7.35 -3.82
C THR A 24 5.26 -6.45 -3.10
N ALA A 25 4.78 -5.45 -2.35
CA ALA A 25 5.65 -4.58 -1.58
C ALA A 25 6.24 -5.31 -0.37
N GLY A 26 5.48 -6.20 0.29
CA GLY A 26 6.01 -7.09 1.32
C GLY A 26 7.17 -7.94 0.80
N ASP A 27 6.99 -8.59 -0.35
CA ASP A 27 8.02 -9.41 -1.01
C ASP A 27 9.24 -8.59 -1.43
N ALA A 28 9.04 -7.36 -1.91
CA ALA A 28 10.12 -6.44 -2.23
C ALA A 28 10.90 -5.99 -0.98
N ILE A 29 10.20 -5.74 0.12
CA ILE A 29 10.79 -5.40 1.42
C ILE A 29 11.58 -6.58 1.99
N ASP A 30 11.03 -7.79 1.90
CA ASP A 30 11.71 -9.03 2.31
C ASP A 30 12.97 -9.27 1.46
N LYS A 31 12.89 -9.07 0.14
CA LYS A 31 14.05 -9.16 -0.77
C LYS A 31 15.10 -8.10 -0.51
N ALA A 32 14.70 -6.91 -0.08
CA ALA A 32 15.63 -5.85 0.28
C ALA A 32 16.39 -6.12 1.59
N ASN A 33 16.03 -7.19 2.32
CA ASN A 33 16.72 -7.68 3.52
C ASN A 33 16.96 -6.57 4.55
N LEU A 34 15.94 -5.73 4.72
CA LEU A 34 16.01 -4.47 5.47
C LEU A 34 16.01 -4.65 7.00
N GLY A 35 15.90 -5.89 7.50
CA GLY A 35 15.79 -6.20 8.93
C GLY A 35 14.69 -5.36 9.58
N GLU A 36 15.02 -4.67 10.68
CA GLU A 36 14.09 -3.81 11.43
C GLU A 36 13.47 -2.66 10.58
N LYS A 37 14.15 -2.21 9.52
CA LYS A 37 13.60 -1.22 8.58
C LYS A 37 12.53 -1.84 7.67
N GLY A 38 12.61 -3.15 7.43
CA GLY A 38 11.63 -3.89 6.65
C GLY A 38 10.30 -4.01 7.38
N ASP A 39 10.32 -4.30 8.69
CA ASP A 39 9.11 -4.30 9.51
C ASP A 39 8.43 -2.93 9.53
N LYS A 40 9.20 -1.85 9.71
CA LYS A 40 8.67 -0.47 9.63
C LYS A 40 8.08 -0.16 8.24
N ALA A 41 8.70 -0.65 7.17
CA ALA A 41 8.20 -0.44 5.81
C ALA A 41 6.90 -1.22 5.55
N LYS A 42 6.79 -2.46 6.05
CA LYS A 42 5.54 -3.25 5.98
C LYS A 42 4.42 -2.59 6.78
N ASP A 43 4.73 -2.09 7.97
CA ASP A 43 3.76 -1.40 8.82
C ASP A 43 3.27 -0.09 8.18
N ALA A 44 4.20 0.72 7.66
CA ALA A 44 3.88 1.95 6.92
C ALA A 44 3.06 1.68 5.65
N LEU A 45 3.39 0.62 4.91
CA LEU A 45 2.62 0.18 3.74
C LEU A 45 1.20 -0.21 4.15
N LYS A 46 1.05 -1.03 5.20
CA LYS A 46 -0.25 -1.48 5.69
C LYS A 46 -1.10 -0.30 6.18
N SER A 47 -0.51 0.62 6.95
CA SER A 47 -1.17 1.84 7.43
C SER A 47 -1.57 2.78 6.29
N GLY A 48 -0.71 2.92 5.27
CA GLY A 48 -1.01 3.71 4.08
C GLY A 48 -2.16 3.13 3.26
N LEU A 49 -2.18 1.81 3.07
CA LEU A 49 -3.26 1.09 2.40
C LEU A 49 -4.57 1.17 3.19
N ASP A 50 -4.52 1.14 4.53
CA ASP A 50 -5.71 1.30 5.38
C ASP A 50 -6.35 2.68 5.20
N LYS A 51 -5.53 3.73 5.26
CA LYS A 51 -5.97 5.11 5.02
C LYS A 51 -6.47 5.35 3.60
N LEU A 52 -5.90 4.64 2.60
CA LEU A 52 -6.38 4.70 1.22
C LEU A 52 -7.68 3.92 1.02
N SER A 53 -7.87 2.81 1.73
CA SER A 53 -9.00 1.91 1.53
C SER A 53 -10.23 2.28 2.35
N ASP A 54 -10.20 3.35 3.15
CA ASP A 54 -11.27 3.77 4.07
C ASP A 54 -11.78 2.62 4.96
N LYS A 55 -10.85 1.77 5.43
CA LYS A 55 -11.16 0.64 6.31
C LYS A 55 -10.68 0.89 7.73
#